data_AF-A0A351FL36-F1
#
_entry.id   AF-A0A351FL36-F1
#
_cell.length_a   1.000
_cell.length_b   1.000
_cell.length_c   1.000
_cell.angle_alpha   90.00
_cell.angle_beta   90.00
_cell.angle_gamma   90.00
#
_symmetry.space_group_name_H-M   'P 1'
#
loop_
_entity.id
_entity.type
_entity.pdbx_description
1 polymer ?
#
loop_
_entity_poly.entity_id
_entity_poly.type
_entity_poly.pdbx_seq_one_letter_code
_entity_poly.pdbx_strand_id
1 'polypeptide(L)'
;MLSNRELESRFEIFVEQYFIAINIEGETAQHMAETMFLPAAVRYLNNLLTTAERADDLGMKAGGVLATAQRVNDLVDQLNEKIGSLASVNQELGGDDVVSKAEHMRTNIIPAMNDVRDVVDRLERVVPDDLWPVPAYRDMLFVK
;
A
#
# COMPACT_ATOMS: atom_id res chain seq x y z
N MET A 1 -2.25 12.40 -42.34
CA MET A 1 -1.80 11.06 -41.87
C MET A 1 -0.39 11.24 -41.33
N LEU A 2 -0.10 10.66 -40.16
CA LEU A 2 1.27 10.66 -39.61
C LEU A 2 2.17 9.78 -40.49
N SER A 3 3.42 10.16 -40.65
CA SER A 3 4.44 9.28 -41.24
C SER A 3 4.81 8.16 -40.26
N ASN A 4 5.31 7.02 -40.77
CA ASN A 4 5.76 5.91 -39.92
C ASN A 4 6.78 6.36 -38.85
N ARG A 5 7.67 7.28 -39.21
CA ARG A 5 8.69 7.81 -38.29
C ARG A 5 8.08 8.64 -37.17
N GLU A 6 7.03 9.42 -37.45
CA GLU A 6 6.32 10.19 -36.43
C GLU A 6 5.45 9.31 -35.52
N LEU A 7 4.91 8.20 -36.04
CA LEU A 7 4.19 7.22 -35.23
C LEU A 7 5.12 6.52 -34.24
N GLU A 8 6.29 6.09 -34.70
CA GLU A 8 7.30 5.43 -33.87
C GLU A 8 7.81 6.34 -32.75
N SER A 9 8.18 7.59 -33.06
CA SER A 9 8.60 8.55 -32.04
C SER A 9 7.49 8.88 -31.03
N ARG A 10 6.22 8.95 -31.46
CA ARG A 10 5.08 9.16 -30.53
C ARG A 10 4.85 7.95 -29.63
N PHE A 11 5.02 6.75 -30.17
CA PHE A 11 4.91 5.51 -29.40
C PHE A 11 5.95 5.49 -28.28
N GLU A 12 7.22 5.73 -28.60
CA GLU A 12 8.31 5.76 -27.61
C GLU A 12 8.03 6.76 -26.49
N ILE A 13 7.61 7.99 -26.83
CA ILE A 13 7.27 9.03 -25.85
C ILE A 13 6.15 8.58 -24.91
N PHE A 14 5.09 7.95 -25.44
CA PHE A 14 3.98 7.51 -24.60
C PHE A 14 4.35 6.34 -23.69
N VAL A 15 5.17 5.41 -24.17
CA VAL A 15 5.66 4.29 -23.36
C VAL A 15 6.59 4.79 -22.25
N GLU A 16 7.45 5.77 -22.55
CA GLU A 16 8.31 6.42 -21.55
C GLU A 16 7.49 7.12 -20.47
N GLN A 17 6.50 7.93 -20.87
CA GLN A 17 5.59 8.61 -19.93
C GLN A 17 4.85 7.63 -19.04
N TYR A 18 4.36 6.52 -19.61
CA TYR A 18 3.70 5.46 -18.87
C TYR A 18 4.64 4.86 -17.81
N PHE A 19 5.84 4.46 -18.23
CA PHE A 19 6.81 3.86 -17.31
C PHE A 19 7.18 4.81 -16.16
N ILE A 20 7.49 6.08 -16.47
CA ILE A 20 7.87 7.07 -15.46
C ILE A 20 6.72 7.30 -14.46
N ALA A 21 5.49 7.42 -14.96
CA ALA A 21 4.32 7.64 -14.09
C ALA A 21 4.14 6.48 -13.11
N ILE A 22 4.13 5.24 -13.59
CA ILE A 22 3.95 4.06 -12.74
C ILE A 22 5.14 3.88 -11.78
N ASN A 23 6.36 4.21 -12.19
CA ASN A 23 7.51 4.17 -11.28
C ASN A 23 7.33 5.11 -10.10
N ILE A 24 6.92 6.36 -10.35
CA ILE A 24 6.64 7.35 -9.30
C ILE A 24 5.50 6.86 -8.40
N GLU A 25 4.44 6.30 -8.97
CA GLU A 25 3.33 5.73 -8.21
C GLU A 25 3.77 4.56 -7.33
N GLY A 26 4.62 3.67 -7.84
CA GLY A 26 5.17 2.53 -7.10
C GLY A 26 6.04 2.95 -5.92
N GLU A 27 6.96 3.90 -6.14
CA GLU A 27 7.78 4.47 -5.07
C GLU A 27 6.93 5.22 -4.03
N THR A 28 5.96 5.99 -4.49
CA THR A 28 5.05 6.73 -3.60
C THR A 28 4.18 5.79 -2.77
N ALA A 29 3.62 4.73 -3.39
CA ALA A 29 2.81 3.74 -2.70
C ALA A 29 3.61 3.02 -1.61
N GLN A 30 4.85 2.60 -1.93
CA GLN A 30 5.75 2.01 -0.93
C GLN A 30 6.02 3.00 0.22
N HIS A 31 6.40 4.24 -0.10
CA HIS A 31 6.70 5.25 0.90
C HIS A 31 5.51 5.53 1.83
N MET A 32 4.30 5.67 1.28
CA MET A 32 3.08 5.87 2.06
C MET A 32 2.77 4.66 2.95
N ALA A 33 2.94 3.44 2.42
CA ALA A 33 2.73 2.21 3.17
C ALA A 33 3.68 2.09 4.37
N GLU A 34 4.97 2.38 4.17
CA GLU A 34 6.00 2.31 5.21
C GLU A 34 5.86 3.41 6.27
N THR A 35 5.57 4.64 5.84
CA THR A 35 5.68 5.82 6.72
C THR A 35 4.36 6.28 7.31
N MET A 36 3.22 5.90 6.71
CA MET A 36 1.90 6.34 7.14
C MET A 36 1.03 5.18 7.62
N PHE A 37 0.76 4.20 6.75
CA PHE A 37 -0.23 3.15 7.03
C PHE A 37 0.27 2.12 8.05
N LEU A 38 1.49 1.58 7.86
CA LEU A 38 2.06 0.60 8.78
C LEU A 38 2.22 1.15 10.20
N PRO A 39 2.77 2.36 10.43
CA PRO A 39 2.86 2.94 11.78
C PRO A 39 1.48 3.19 12.42
N ALA A 40 0.48 3.61 11.66
CA ALA A 40 -0.89 3.79 12.17
C ALA A 40 -1.48 2.47 12.68
N ALA A 41 -1.33 1.39 11.90
CA ALA A 41 -1.80 0.06 12.28
C ALA A 41 -1.06 -0.48 13.51
N VAL A 42 0.26 -0.31 13.59
CA VAL A 42 1.07 -0.72 14.76
C VAL A 42 0.67 0.04 16.02
N ARG A 43 0.40 1.36 15.92
CA ARG A 43 -0.09 2.15 17.06
C ARG A 43 -1.44 1.65 17.56
N TYR A 44 -2.36 1.33 16.64
CA TYR A 44 -3.65 0.77 17.02
C TYR A 44 -3.51 -0.62 17.68
N LEU A 45 -2.66 -1.49 17.12
CA LEU A 45 -2.35 -2.78 17.72
C LEU A 45 -1.82 -2.63 19.15
N ASN A 46 -0.89 -1.71 19.39
CA ASN A 46 -0.39 -1.41 20.73
C ASN A 46 -1.52 -1.00 21.69
N ASN A 47 -2.44 -0.14 21.27
CA ASN A 47 -3.59 0.27 22.10
C ASN A 47 -4.47 -0.93 22.49
N LEU A 48 -4.70 -1.88 21.57
CA LEU A 48 -5.47 -3.08 21.83
C LEU A 48 -4.75 -4.00 22.83
N LEU A 49 -3.45 -4.22 22.64
CA LEU A 49 -2.64 -5.05 23.54
C LEU A 49 -2.57 -4.46 24.95
N THR A 50 -2.28 -3.16 25.09
CA THR A 50 -2.30 -2.48 26.40
C THR A 50 -3.67 -2.55 27.07
N THR A 51 -4.75 -2.49 26.30
CA THR A 51 -6.11 -2.65 26.84
C THR A 51 -6.35 -4.06 27.36
N ALA A 52 -5.88 -5.08 26.63
CA ALA A 52 -5.98 -6.48 27.06
C ALA A 52 -5.16 -6.77 28.31
N GLU A 53 -3.93 -6.27 28.40
CA GLU A 53 -3.06 -6.37 29.59
C GLU A 53 -3.74 -5.78 30.83
N ARG A 54 -4.26 -4.55 30.73
CA ARG A 54 -4.97 -3.89 31.85
C ARG A 54 -6.22 -4.64 32.28
N ALA A 55 -6.91 -5.28 31.36
CA ALA A 55 -8.08 -6.09 31.68
C ALA A 55 -7.66 -7.35 32.48
N ASP A 56 -6.57 -7.99 32.08
CA ASP A 56 -6.01 -9.16 32.78
C ASP A 56 -5.55 -8.80 34.21
N ASP A 57 -4.88 -7.65 34.38
CA ASP A 57 -4.48 -7.11 35.70
C ASP A 57 -5.68 -6.92 36.65
N LEU A 58 -6.86 -6.63 36.10
CA LEU A 58 -8.11 -6.46 36.84
C LEU A 58 -8.92 -7.77 36.97
N GLY A 59 -8.39 -8.90 36.48
CA GLY A 59 -9.07 -10.20 36.48
C GLY A 59 -10.22 -10.30 35.48
N MET A 60 -10.27 -9.42 34.48
CA MET A 60 -11.30 -9.38 33.45
C MET A 60 -10.86 -10.14 32.19
N LYS A 61 -11.78 -10.89 31.57
CA LYS A 61 -11.52 -11.54 30.28
C LYS A 61 -11.68 -10.55 29.13
N ALA A 62 -10.63 -10.32 28.34
CA ALA A 62 -10.62 -9.41 27.18
C ALA A 62 -10.72 -10.13 25.82
N GLY A 63 -11.52 -11.21 25.72
CA GLY A 63 -11.54 -12.08 24.53
C GLY A 63 -11.84 -11.34 23.21
N GLY A 64 -12.77 -10.38 23.20
CA GLY A 64 -13.08 -9.59 22.00
C GLY A 64 -11.95 -8.64 21.59
N VAL A 65 -11.25 -8.05 22.55
CA VAL A 65 -10.09 -7.17 22.31
C VAL A 65 -8.95 -7.98 21.73
N LEU A 66 -8.64 -9.14 22.32
CA LEU A 66 -7.60 -10.05 21.83
C LEU A 66 -7.89 -10.58 20.42
N ALA A 67 -9.15 -10.92 20.11
CA ALA A 67 -9.53 -11.33 18.76
C ALA A 67 -9.32 -10.20 17.73
N THR A 68 -9.62 -8.96 18.11
CA THR A 68 -9.38 -7.78 17.26
C THR A 68 -7.88 -7.52 17.10
N ALA A 69 -7.11 -7.62 18.19
CA ALA A 69 -5.66 -7.46 18.18
C ALA A 69 -4.99 -8.49 17.25
N GLN A 70 -5.40 -9.76 17.32
CA GLN A 70 -4.88 -10.80 16.44
C GLN A 70 -5.16 -10.46 14.97
N ARG A 71 -6.39 -10.07 14.64
CA ARG A 71 -6.74 -9.68 13.27
C ARG A 71 -5.91 -8.50 12.76
N VAL A 72 -5.67 -7.49 13.60
CA VAL A 72 -4.84 -6.34 13.23
C VAL A 72 -3.39 -6.75 13.07
N ASN A 73 -2.87 -7.60 13.97
CA ASN A 73 -1.51 -8.14 13.87
C ASN A 73 -1.30 -8.89 12.55
N ASP A 74 -2.22 -9.79 12.18
CA ASP A 74 -2.12 -10.55 10.93
C ASP A 74 -2.08 -9.62 9.70
N LEU A 75 -2.82 -8.50 9.74
CA LEU A 75 -2.81 -7.49 8.67
C LEU A 75 -1.51 -6.67 8.67
N VAL A 76 -0.95 -6.35 9.84
CA VAL A 76 0.35 -5.67 9.97
C VAL A 76 1.46 -6.54 9.39
N ASP A 77 1.47 -7.83 9.71
CA ASP A 77 2.46 -8.78 9.19
C ASP A 77 2.34 -8.92 7.67
N GLN A 78 1.11 -9.09 7.16
CA GLN A 78 0.83 -9.10 5.72
C GLN A 78 1.29 -7.81 5.03
N LEU A 79 0.97 -6.64 5.60
CA LEU A 79 1.34 -5.35 5.02
C LEU A 79 2.86 -5.23 4.91
N ASN A 80 3.58 -5.58 5.98
CA ASN A 80 5.03 -5.54 5.99
C ASN A 80 5.66 -6.46 4.93
N GLU A 81 5.13 -7.68 4.76
CA GLU A 81 5.56 -8.60 3.70
C GLU A 81 5.31 -8.03 2.29
N LYS A 82 4.13 -7.45 2.06
CA LYS A 82 3.77 -6.87 0.75
C LYS A 82 4.57 -5.61 0.42
N ILE A 83 4.83 -4.77 1.42
CA ILE A 83 5.76 -3.64 1.30
C ILE A 83 7.14 -4.14 0.87
N GLY A 84 7.68 -5.17 1.53
CA GLY A 84 8.99 -5.73 1.18
C GLY A 84 9.03 -6.27 -0.26
N SER A 85 7.93 -6.90 -0.69
CA SER A 85 7.78 -7.39 -2.07
C SER A 85 7.74 -6.24 -3.08
N LEU A 86 6.96 -5.18 -2.81
CA LEU A 86 6.91 -3.96 -3.64
C LEU A 86 8.28 -3.26 -3.69
N ALA A 87 8.96 -3.15 -2.55
CA ALA A 87 10.30 -2.56 -2.47
C ALA A 87 11.33 -3.33 -3.31
N SER A 88 11.25 -4.67 -3.33
CA SER A 88 12.10 -5.50 -4.18
C SER A 88 11.88 -5.21 -5.66
N VAL A 89 10.62 -5.20 -6.12
CA VAL A 89 10.33 -4.98 -7.55
C VAL A 89 10.58 -3.54 -8.00
N ASN A 90 10.42 -2.55 -7.11
CA ASN A 90 10.77 -1.14 -7.37
C ASN A 90 12.28 -0.95 -7.61
N GLN A 91 13.13 -1.80 -7.02
CA GLN A 91 14.59 -1.74 -7.24
C GLN A 91 15.03 -2.36 -8.58
N GLU A 92 14.16 -3.16 -9.21
CA GLU A 92 14.45 -3.79 -10.49
C GLU A 92 14.29 -2.79 -11.64
N LEU A 93 15.29 -2.74 -12.53
CA LEU A 93 15.29 -1.81 -13.66
C LEU A 93 14.24 -2.12 -14.73
N GLY A 94 13.71 -3.35 -14.76
CA GLY A 94 12.71 -3.78 -15.75
C GLY A 94 13.24 -3.97 -17.17
N GLY A 95 14.55 -3.87 -17.40
CA GLY A 95 15.19 -3.98 -18.71
C GLY A 95 15.91 -2.70 -19.15
N ASP A 96 16.50 -2.74 -20.35
CA ASP A 96 17.34 -1.64 -20.85
C ASP A 96 16.57 -0.66 -21.75
N ASP A 97 15.50 -1.12 -22.41
CA ASP A 97 14.69 -0.34 -23.34
C ASP A 97 13.36 0.11 -22.73
N VAL A 98 12.69 1.06 -23.39
CA VAL A 98 11.45 1.66 -22.87
C VAL A 98 10.28 0.67 -22.82
N VAL A 99 10.24 -0.31 -23.73
CA VAL A 99 9.15 -1.28 -23.81
C VAL A 99 9.30 -2.33 -22.71
N SER A 100 10.49 -2.88 -22.51
CA SER A 100 10.74 -3.82 -21.40
C SER A 100 10.45 -3.18 -20.04
N LYS A 101 10.87 -1.93 -19.85
CA LYS A 101 10.52 -1.14 -18.66
C LYS A 101 9.01 -0.99 -18.45
N ALA A 102 8.25 -0.68 -19.51
CA ALA A 102 6.80 -0.60 -19.41
C ALA A 102 6.15 -1.96 -19.13
N GLU A 103 6.69 -3.05 -19.68
CA GLU A 103 6.23 -4.40 -19.35
C GLU A 103 6.46 -4.72 -17.87
N HIS A 104 7.63 -4.41 -17.32
CA HIS A 104 7.93 -4.57 -15.89
C HIS A 104 6.94 -3.82 -15.00
N MET A 105 6.60 -2.59 -15.36
CA MET A 105 5.58 -1.80 -14.65
C MET A 105 4.24 -2.54 -14.61
N ARG A 106 3.80 -3.06 -15.75
CA ARG A 106 2.53 -3.77 -15.88
C ARG A 106 2.53 -5.13 -15.16
N THR A 107 3.61 -5.90 -15.27
CA THR A 107 3.63 -7.30 -14.81
C THR A 107 4.05 -7.45 -13.36
N ASN A 108 4.82 -6.49 -12.82
CA ASN A 108 5.43 -6.62 -11.50
C ASN A 108 5.02 -5.47 -10.57
N ILE A 109 5.22 -4.21 -10.95
CA ILE A 109 4.94 -3.05 -10.08
C ILE A 109 3.45 -2.91 -9.78
N ILE A 110 2.60 -2.87 -10.81
CA ILE A 110 1.14 -2.69 -10.62
C ILE A 110 0.53 -3.81 -9.77
N PRO A 111 0.82 -5.11 -9.99
CA PRO A 111 0.36 -6.16 -9.11
C PRO A 111 0.84 -6.00 -7.67
N ALA A 112 2.13 -5.69 -7.45
CA ALA A 112 2.67 -5.49 -6.10
C ALA A 112 2.04 -4.29 -5.37
N MET A 113 1.78 -3.19 -6.09
CA MET A 113 1.03 -2.04 -5.56
C MET A 113 -0.39 -2.42 -5.16
N ASN A 114 -1.08 -3.21 -5.99
CA ASN A 114 -2.44 -3.67 -5.69
C ASN A 114 -2.49 -4.59 -4.47
N ASP A 115 -1.48 -5.44 -4.30
CA ASP A 115 -1.33 -6.29 -3.11
C ASP A 115 -1.17 -5.46 -1.83
N VAL A 116 -0.32 -4.43 -1.85
CA VAL A 116 -0.19 -3.48 -0.72
C VAL A 116 -1.53 -2.79 -0.46
N ARG A 117 -2.19 -2.32 -1.52
CA ARG A 117 -3.48 -1.62 -1.43
C ARG A 117 -4.57 -2.49 -0.81
N ASP A 118 -4.69 -3.77 -1.18
CA ASP A 118 -5.70 -4.65 -0.60
C ASP A 118 -5.58 -4.75 0.92
N VAL A 119 -4.35 -4.85 1.43
CA VAL A 119 -4.10 -4.89 2.87
C VAL A 119 -4.41 -3.56 3.55
N VAL A 120 -4.03 -2.44 2.93
CA VAL A 120 -4.35 -1.08 3.43
C VAL A 120 -5.87 -0.85 3.48
N ASP A 121 -6.61 -1.22 2.44
CA ASP A 121 -8.08 -1.09 2.37
C ASP A 121 -8.77 -1.95 3.46
N ARG A 122 -8.18 -3.10 3.82
CA ARG A 122 -8.65 -3.95 4.93
C ARG A 122 -8.34 -3.33 6.28
N LEU A 123 -7.19 -2.66 6.43
CA LEU A 123 -6.81 -1.92 7.63
C LEU A 123 -7.68 -0.69 7.86
N GLU A 124 -8.05 0.06 6.80
CA GLU A 124 -8.96 1.23 6.88
C GLU A 124 -10.27 0.88 7.61
N ARG A 125 -10.75 -0.36 7.45
CA ARG A 125 -12.03 -0.81 8.05
C ARG A 125 -11.93 -1.18 9.52
N VAL A 126 -10.73 -1.34 10.07
CA VAL A 126 -10.52 -1.82 11.45
C VAL A 126 -9.73 -0.83 12.30
N VAL A 127 -8.91 0.01 11.69
CA VAL A 127 -8.17 1.07 12.39
C VAL A 127 -9.10 2.26 12.64
N PRO A 128 -9.12 2.83 13.85
CA PRO A 128 -9.90 4.03 14.15
C PRO A 128 -9.54 5.24 13.29
N ASP A 129 -10.54 6.04 12.91
CA ASP A 129 -10.40 7.24 12.06
C ASP A 129 -9.39 8.26 12.63
N ASP A 130 -9.25 8.37 13.96
CA ASP A 130 -8.31 9.30 14.61
C ASP A 130 -6.84 8.87 14.48
N LEU A 131 -6.60 7.59 14.19
CA LEU A 131 -5.27 7.04 13.93
C LEU A 131 -5.00 6.90 12.43
N TRP A 132 -6.03 6.96 11.58
CA TRP A 132 -5.87 6.78 10.15
C TRP A 132 -5.25 8.02 9.49
N PRO A 133 -4.17 7.89 8.71
CA PRO A 133 -3.33 9.02 8.32
C PRO A 133 -3.85 9.80 7.09
N VAL A 134 -4.92 9.32 6.44
CA VAL A 134 -5.50 9.92 5.23
C VAL A 134 -7.01 10.04 5.38
N PRO A 135 -7.67 10.99 4.71
CA PRO A 135 -9.12 11.03 4.67
C PRO A 135 -9.67 9.71 4.13
N ALA A 136 -10.69 9.16 4.80
CA ALA A 136 -11.34 7.94 4.32
C ALA A 136 -11.97 8.18 2.94
N TYR A 137 -12.12 7.11 2.15
CA TYR A 137 -12.74 7.21 0.82
C TYR A 137 -14.10 7.91 0.84
N ARG A 138 -14.89 7.67 1.89
CA ARG A 138 -16.19 8.33 2.07
C ARG A 138 -16.04 9.83 2.23
N ASP A 139 -15.03 10.29 2.95
CA ASP A 139 -14.85 11.71 3.22
C ASP A 139 -14.36 12.42 1.96
N MET A 140 -13.46 11.80 1.18
CA MET A 140 -13.04 12.33 -0.12
C MET A 140 -14.19 12.45 -1.13
N LEU A 141 -15.16 11.53 -1.09
CA LEU A 141 -16.25 11.48 -2.08
C LEU A 141 -17.48 12.30 -1.68
N PHE A 142 -17.69 12.58 -0.38
CA PHE A 142 -18.95 13.16 0.11
C PHE A 142 -18.80 14.39 1.02
N VAL A 143 -17.59 14.75 1.46
CA VAL A 143 -17.38 15.97 2.26
C VAL A 143 -17.00 17.12 1.33
N LYS A 144 -17.77 18.21 1.41
CA LYS A 144 -17.63 19.45 0.62
C LYS A 144 -17.09 20.57 1.48
#